data_AF-A0A0S8BHP7-F1
#
_entry.id   AF-A0A0S8BHP7-F1
#
_cell.length_a   1.000
_cell.length_b   1.000
_cell.length_c   1.000
_cell.angle_alpha   90.00
_cell.angle_beta   90.00
_cell.angle_gamma   90.00
#
_symmetry.space_group_name_H-M   'P 1'
#
loop_
_entity.id
_entity.type
_entity.pdbx_description
1 polymer ?
#
loop_
_entity_poly.entity_id
_entity_poly.type
_entity_poly.pdbx_seq_one_letter_code
_entity_poly.pdbx_strand_id
1 'polypeptide(L)'
;FVPAALDFMHSLRCEPPGSGAAGVRWLADQIERHLDRDDDWVDDDRFIEGAGALLGLLLIEHLGGRTAERDGVHRIQIGRFGWFDPFEVIQNALDAEEPRRCLSEYLSAAEREATGRGTISRVVRLFADVLRDERPDLAIESQFELGVELSNGASVDLARLERVARDQDDAATAAAARRIISMLPGASELKATSWSEAGSRILPRLISESFLRSLPGDQSLYAEALCADVYLTLQLRYEARARYVPRVEVDSWPVEQGDARRRAIANLAERSRKLRLEPVEEGILRVRQGDGLDAARLLLPDLAARLSKIDASTTWLAAAPHRDVLLLGRDFAIEQLARLAEDASRRAPHPISAALFAISSQGLHPM
;
A
#
# COMPACT_ATOMS: atom_id res chain seq x y z
N PHE A 1 15.36 -2.89 -7.24
CA PHE A 1 15.46 -3.76 -8.43
C PHE A 1 16.84 -3.68 -9.05
N VAL A 2 17.21 -2.62 -9.77
CA VAL A 2 18.52 -2.59 -10.46
C VAL A 2 19.73 -2.71 -9.52
N PRO A 3 19.85 -1.97 -8.39
CA PRO A 3 20.98 -2.11 -7.48
C PRO A 3 21.10 -3.53 -6.88
N ALA A 4 20.01 -4.04 -6.29
CA ALA A 4 19.96 -5.38 -5.72
C ALA A 4 20.33 -6.49 -6.73
N ALA A 5 19.85 -6.40 -7.97
CA ALA A 5 20.19 -7.36 -9.03
C ALA A 5 21.68 -7.27 -9.44
N LEU A 6 22.24 -6.07 -9.52
CA LEU A 6 23.66 -5.87 -9.81
C LEU A 6 24.54 -6.42 -8.67
N ASP A 7 24.22 -6.09 -7.42
CA ASP A 7 24.94 -6.56 -6.25
C ASP A 7 24.92 -8.09 -6.14
N PHE A 8 23.78 -8.71 -6.48
CA PHE A 8 23.63 -10.16 -6.58
C PHE A 8 24.49 -10.79 -7.67
N MET A 9 24.48 -10.23 -8.88
CA MET A 9 25.36 -10.73 -9.96
C MET A 9 26.84 -10.58 -9.59
N HIS A 10 27.21 -9.50 -8.92
CA HIS A 10 28.57 -9.27 -8.44
C HIS A 10 28.97 -10.25 -7.32
N SER A 11 28.06 -10.58 -6.39
CA SER A 11 28.35 -11.51 -5.29
C SER A 11 28.59 -12.94 -5.80
N LEU A 12 27.92 -13.34 -6.88
CA LEU A 12 28.06 -14.65 -7.50
C LEU A 12 29.31 -14.79 -8.40
N ARG A 13 30.05 -13.70 -8.67
CA ARG A 13 31.28 -13.66 -9.50
C ARG A 13 31.13 -14.36 -10.85
N CYS A 14 29.97 -14.24 -11.46
CA CYS A 14 29.58 -14.91 -12.69
C CYS A 14 29.39 -13.91 -13.84
N GLU A 15 29.48 -14.39 -15.08
CA GLU A 15 29.10 -13.58 -16.24
C GLU A 15 27.60 -13.20 -16.18
N PRO A 16 27.22 -12.03 -16.71
CA PRO A 16 25.83 -11.61 -16.72
C PRO A 16 24.97 -12.66 -17.43
N PRO A 17 23.79 -13.01 -16.89
CA PRO A 17 22.89 -13.91 -17.58
C PRO A 17 22.51 -13.32 -18.94
N GLY A 18 22.38 -14.17 -19.95
CA GLY A 18 21.69 -13.79 -21.19
C GLY A 18 20.24 -13.40 -20.92
N SER A 19 19.59 -12.70 -21.85
CA SER A 19 18.21 -12.25 -21.66
C SER A 19 17.16 -13.36 -21.80
N GLY A 20 15.94 -13.09 -21.34
CA GLY A 20 14.78 -13.96 -21.50
C GLY A 20 14.98 -15.38 -20.95
N ALA A 21 14.69 -16.40 -21.75
CA ALA A 21 14.74 -17.80 -21.33
C ALA A 21 16.15 -18.28 -20.90
N ALA A 22 17.21 -17.68 -21.44
CA ALA A 22 18.57 -18.01 -21.03
C ALA A 22 18.84 -17.51 -19.60
N GLY A 23 18.40 -16.30 -19.27
CA GLY A 23 18.54 -15.73 -17.93
C GLY A 23 17.67 -16.43 -16.90
N VAL A 24 16.46 -16.84 -17.27
CA VAL A 24 15.60 -17.65 -16.39
C VAL A 24 16.23 -19.00 -16.07
N ARG A 25 16.78 -19.70 -17.07
CA ARG A 25 17.49 -20.98 -16.84
C ARG A 25 18.70 -20.77 -15.94
N TRP A 26 19.48 -19.73 -16.22
CA TRP A 26 20.63 -19.38 -15.40
C TRP A 26 20.23 -19.12 -13.94
N LEU A 27 19.13 -18.40 -13.71
CA LEU A 27 18.62 -18.12 -12.37
C LEU A 27 18.15 -19.40 -11.66
N ALA A 28 17.45 -20.28 -12.38
CA ALA A 28 17.05 -21.58 -11.85
C ALA A 28 18.25 -22.42 -11.40
N ASP A 29 19.34 -22.41 -12.18
CA ASP A 29 20.59 -23.08 -11.79
C ASP A 29 21.23 -22.42 -10.55
N GLN A 30 21.07 -21.11 -10.33
CA GLN A 30 21.57 -20.46 -9.11
C GLN A 30 20.76 -20.85 -7.87
N ILE A 31 19.43 -20.98 -8.01
CA ILE A 31 18.56 -21.43 -6.91
C ILE A 31 18.97 -22.82 -6.43
N GLU A 32 19.18 -23.76 -7.35
CA GLU A 32 19.63 -25.11 -6.98
C GLU A 32 21.02 -25.11 -6.33
N ARG A 33 21.97 -24.34 -6.88
CA ARG A 33 23.30 -24.21 -6.26
C ARG A 33 23.26 -23.58 -4.87
N HIS A 34 22.29 -22.69 -4.61
CA HIS A 34 22.11 -22.08 -3.30
C HIS A 34 21.57 -23.11 -2.30
N LEU A 35 20.60 -23.93 -2.71
CA LEU A 35 20.06 -25.01 -1.88
C LEU A 35 21.07 -26.10 -1.52
N ASP A 36 22.07 -26.32 -2.39
CA ASP A 36 23.16 -27.27 -2.13
C ASP A 36 24.22 -26.73 -1.14
N ARG A 37 24.10 -25.49 -0.65
CA ARG A 37 25.02 -24.89 0.34
C ARG A 37 24.53 -25.13 1.77
N ASP A 38 25.44 -25.55 2.66
CA ASP A 38 25.18 -25.80 4.09
C ASP A 38 25.11 -24.50 4.95
N ASP A 39 24.65 -23.36 4.43
CA ASP A 39 24.80 -22.04 5.07
C ASP A 39 23.55 -21.47 5.81
N ASP A 40 23.80 -20.51 6.72
CA ASP A 40 22.85 -19.86 7.63
C ASP A 40 21.75 -19.01 6.94
N TRP A 41 20.56 -18.95 7.57
CA TRP A 41 19.35 -18.17 7.20
C TRP A 41 19.55 -16.69 6.80
N VAL A 42 20.69 -16.07 7.12
CA VAL A 42 20.99 -14.66 6.77
C VAL A 42 21.45 -14.53 5.30
N ASP A 43 21.93 -15.60 4.68
CA ASP A 43 22.27 -15.62 3.25
C ASP A 43 21.01 -15.71 2.38
N ASP A 44 19.94 -16.32 2.88
CA ASP A 44 18.67 -16.50 2.15
C ASP A 44 17.98 -15.17 1.84
N ASP A 45 17.86 -14.26 2.81
CA ASP A 45 17.20 -12.97 2.60
C ASP A 45 17.89 -12.15 1.50
N ARG A 46 19.24 -12.12 1.51
CA ARG A 46 20.02 -11.42 0.48
C ARG A 46 19.93 -12.12 -0.87
N PHE A 47 19.91 -13.44 -0.87
CA PHE A 47 19.71 -14.22 -2.08
C PHE A 47 18.33 -13.95 -2.68
N ILE A 48 17.26 -14.00 -1.89
CA ILE A 48 15.88 -13.72 -2.31
C ILE A 48 15.74 -12.32 -2.88
N GLU A 49 16.31 -11.31 -2.21
CA GLU A 49 16.28 -9.94 -2.68
C GLU A 49 16.99 -9.79 -4.05
N GLY A 50 18.19 -10.36 -4.16
CA GLY A 50 18.99 -10.32 -5.38
C GLY A 50 18.38 -11.07 -6.56
N ALA A 51 18.04 -12.34 -6.33
CA ALA A 51 17.42 -13.23 -7.30
C ALA A 51 16.03 -12.74 -7.71
N GLY A 52 15.22 -12.24 -6.77
CA GLY A 52 13.90 -11.69 -7.04
C GLY A 52 13.99 -10.40 -7.86
N ALA A 53 14.94 -9.52 -7.55
CA ALA A 53 15.18 -8.33 -8.35
C ALA A 53 15.60 -8.68 -9.79
N LEU A 54 16.48 -9.66 -9.98
CA LEU A 54 16.91 -10.12 -11.29
C LEU A 54 15.76 -10.79 -12.07
N LEU A 55 15.01 -11.70 -11.44
CA LEU A 55 13.83 -12.33 -12.02
C LEU A 55 12.87 -11.26 -12.54
N GLY A 56 12.67 -10.20 -11.76
CA GLY A 56 11.77 -9.16 -12.16
C GLY A 56 12.24 -8.33 -13.35
N LEU A 57 13.55 -8.07 -13.45
CA LEU A 57 14.13 -7.43 -14.63
C LEU A 57 13.99 -8.31 -15.88
N LEU A 58 14.25 -9.61 -15.76
CA LEU A 58 14.08 -10.58 -16.85
C LEU A 58 12.64 -10.64 -17.35
N LEU A 59 11.66 -10.59 -16.43
CA LEU A 59 10.24 -10.59 -16.78
C LEU A 59 9.79 -9.29 -17.44
N ILE A 60 10.28 -8.13 -16.96
CA ILE A 60 9.99 -6.84 -17.60
C ILE A 60 10.54 -6.80 -19.03
N GLU A 61 11.76 -7.29 -19.23
CA GLU A 61 12.35 -7.37 -20.56
C GLU A 61 11.55 -8.31 -21.47
N HIS A 62 11.10 -9.46 -20.95
CA HIS A 62 10.44 -10.49 -21.74
C HIS A 62 8.96 -10.20 -22.05
N LEU A 63 8.19 -9.84 -21.03
CA LEU A 63 6.73 -9.66 -21.12
C LEU A 63 6.31 -8.21 -21.33
N GLY A 64 7.25 -7.26 -21.20
CA GLY A 64 6.95 -5.86 -21.03
C GLY A 64 6.35 -5.58 -19.65
N GLY A 65 6.53 -4.36 -19.15
CA GLY A 65 5.99 -3.96 -17.86
C GLY A 65 6.82 -2.89 -17.19
N ARG A 66 6.61 -2.73 -15.89
CA ARG A 66 7.37 -1.81 -15.06
C ARG A 66 7.43 -2.30 -13.63
N THR A 67 8.49 -1.92 -12.94
CA THR A 67 8.53 -2.04 -11.49
C THR A 67 7.56 -1.05 -10.87
N ALA A 68 6.89 -1.46 -9.80
CA ALA A 68 6.11 -0.58 -8.97
C ALA A 68 6.35 -0.96 -7.50
N GLU A 69 6.21 0.03 -6.63
CA GLU A 69 6.46 -0.14 -5.21
C GLU A 69 5.34 0.53 -4.44
N ARG A 70 4.95 -0.11 -3.35
CA ARG A 70 4.01 0.43 -2.38
C ARG A 70 4.37 -0.11 -1.02
N ASP A 71 4.52 0.76 -0.02
CA ASP A 71 4.77 0.38 1.38
C ASP A 71 6.07 -0.43 1.58
N GLY A 72 7.10 -0.15 0.77
CA GLY A 72 8.35 -0.93 0.74
C GLY A 72 8.18 -2.34 0.14
N VAL A 73 6.98 -2.67 -0.32
CA VAL A 73 6.68 -3.90 -1.06
C VAL A 73 6.83 -3.60 -2.53
N HIS A 74 7.80 -4.26 -3.15
CA HIS A 74 8.02 -4.11 -4.57
C HIS A 74 7.37 -5.23 -5.37
N ARG A 75 6.81 -4.86 -6.52
CA ARG A 75 6.15 -5.75 -7.46
C ARG A 75 6.47 -5.36 -8.90
N ILE A 76 6.08 -6.22 -9.81
CA ILE A 76 6.11 -5.93 -11.24
C ILE A 76 4.67 -5.81 -11.72
N GLN A 77 4.37 -4.72 -12.41
CA GLN A 77 3.14 -4.59 -13.17
C GLN A 77 3.41 -5.09 -14.60
N ILE A 78 2.67 -6.11 -15.02
CA ILE A 78 2.76 -6.76 -16.34
C ILE A 78 1.39 -6.74 -17.01
N GLY A 79 1.36 -6.46 -18.32
CA GLY A 79 0.10 -6.24 -19.02
C GLY A 79 -0.68 -5.03 -18.48
N ARG A 80 -2.00 -5.01 -18.69
CA ARG A 80 -2.86 -3.88 -18.28
C ARG A 80 -3.14 -3.86 -16.78
N PHE A 81 -3.43 -5.03 -16.21
CA PHE A 81 -3.89 -5.18 -14.82
C PHE A 81 -3.11 -6.24 -14.04
N GLY A 82 -2.15 -6.91 -14.68
CA GLY A 82 -1.42 -8.02 -14.10
C GLY A 82 -0.34 -7.56 -13.14
N TRP A 83 -0.15 -8.35 -12.09
CA TRP A 83 0.87 -8.11 -11.06
C TRP A 83 1.61 -9.40 -10.77
N PHE A 84 2.89 -9.26 -10.43
CA PHE A 84 3.77 -10.37 -10.12
C PHE A 84 4.71 -9.99 -8.96
N ASP A 85 4.83 -10.88 -7.97
CA ASP A 85 5.80 -10.78 -6.90
C ASP A 85 7.01 -11.67 -7.20
N PRO A 86 8.13 -11.12 -7.68
CA PRO A 86 9.29 -11.96 -7.96
C PRO A 86 10.02 -12.43 -6.70
N PHE A 87 9.85 -11.78 -5.55
CA PHE A 87 10.55 -12.14 -4.31
C PHE A 87 9.90 -13.34 -3.64
N GLU A 88 8.56 -13.30 -3.51
CA GLU A 88 7.78 -14.45 -3.02
C GLU A 88 7.99 -15.68 -3.89
N VAL A 89 8.18 -15.51 -5.20
CA VAL A 89 8.48 -16.62 -6.11
C VAL A 89 9.84 -17.25 -5.82
N ILE A 90 10.88 -16.46 -5.54
CA ILE A 90 12.19 -17.01 -5.18
C ILE A 90 12.13 -17.70 -3.82
N GLN A 91 11.51 -17.08 -2.82
CA GLN A 91 11.28 -17.70 -1.50
C GLN A 91 10.59 -19.07 -1.66
N ASN A 92 9.46 -19.10 -2.37
CA ASN A 92 8.71 -20.34 -2.59
C ASN A 92 9.48 -21.37 -3.42
N ALA A 93 10.40 -20.94 -4.29
CA ALA A 93 11.25 -21.87 -5.04
C ALA A 93 12.32 -22.49 -4.14
N LEU A 94 12.86 -21.74 -3.17
CA LEU A 94 13.81 -22.26 -2.18
C LEU A 94 13.13 -23.25 -1.23
N ASP A 95 11.88 -23.00 -0.85
CA ASP A 95 11.11 -23.87 0.05
C ASP A 95 10.50 -25.11 -0.65
N ALA A 96 10.58 -25.19 -1.98
CA ALA A 96 9.94 -26.25 -2.76
C ALA A 96 10.82 -27.50 -2.91
N GLU A 97 10.20 -28.68 -2.88
CA GLU A 97 10.87 -29.94 -3.23
C GLU A 97 11.41 -29.97 -4.68
N GLU A 98 10.73 -29.26 -5.59
CA GLU A 98 11.11 -29.14 -7.00
C GLU A 98 11.22 -27.65 -7.42
N PRO A 99 12.34 -26.96 -7.13
CA PRO A 99 12.49 -25.51 -7.36
C PRO A 99 12.24 -25.07 -8.80
N ARG A 100 12.77 -25.81 -9.79
CA ARG A 100 12.56 -25.51 -11.22
C ARG A 100 11.10 -25.59 -11.62
N ARG A 101 10.38 -26.57 -11.09
CA ARG A 101 8.96 -26.76 -11.38
C ARG A 101 8.15 -25.62 -10.77
N CYS A 102 8.41 -25.29 -9.50
CA CYS A 102 7.82 -24.15 -8.80
C CYS A 102 8.00 -22.86 -9.60
N LEU A 103 9.23 -22.55 -10.00
CA LEU A 103 9.53 -21.37 -10.82
C LEU A 103 8.77 -21.38 -12.16
N SER A 104 8.72 -22.52 -12.85
CA SER A 104 8.00 -22.64 -14.14
C SER A 104 6.50 -22.38 -13.99
N GLU A 105 5.88 -22.82 -12.90
CA GLU A 105 4.45 -22.60 -12.63
C GLU A 105 4.16 -21.10 -12.41
N TYR A 106 5.03 -20.41 -11.66
CA TYR A 106 4.92 -18.96 -11.45
C TYR A 106 5.16 -18.16 -12.73
N LEU A 107 6.15 -18.53 -13.56
CA LEU A 107 6.37 -17.89 -14.85
C LEU A 107 5.17 -18.05 -15.78
N SER A 108 4.56 -19.24 -15.80
CA SER A 108 3.32 -19.50 -16.54
C SER A 108 2.14 -18.67 -16.01
N ALA A 109 2.11 -18.37 -14.71
CA ALA A 109 1.14 -17.43 -14.14
C ALA A 109 1.43 -15.99 -14.60
N ALA A 110 2.69 -15.56 -14.61
CA ALA A 110 3.09 -14.24 -15.10
C ALA A 110 2.69 -14.02 -16.57
N GLU A 111 2.92 -15.00 -17.45
CA GLU A 111 2.51 -14.94 -18.85
C GLU A 111 0.98 -14.81 -19.01
N ARG A 112 0.21 -15.51 -18.17
CA ARG A 112 -1.24 -15.37 -18.14
C ARG A 112 -1.64 -13.97 -17.69
N GLU A 113 -1.02 -13.41 -16.65
CA GLU A 113 -1.25 -12.04 -16.20
C GLU A 113 -0.93 -11.02 -17.31
N ALA A 114 0.22 -11.13 -17.96
CA ALA A 114 0.62 -10.25 -19.05
C ALA A 114 -0.39 -10.25 -20.21
N THR A 115 -0.98 -11.41 -20.52
CA THR A 115 -2.01 -11.55 -21.56
C THR A 115 -3.45 -11.30 -21.09
N GLY A 116 -3.63 -10.83 -19.85
CA GLY A 116 -4.95 -10.51 -19.29
C GLY A 116 -5.81 -11.73 -18.91
N ARG A 117 -5.22 -12.94 -18.97
CA ARG A 117 -5.85 -14.22 -18.62
C ARG A 117 -5.49 -14.71 -17.22
N GLY A 118 -4.58 -14.01 -16.54
CA GLY A 118 -4.22 -14.28 -15.16
C GLY A 118 -5.33 -13.90 -14.19
N THR A 119 -5.24 -14.44 -12.99
CA THR A 119 -6.26 -14.28 -11.94
C THR A 119 -6.49 -12.80 -11.60
N ILE A 120 -5.42 -12.04 -11.33
CA ILE A 120 -5.49 -10.62 -10.96
C ILE A 120 -6.08 -9.83 -12.12
N SER A 121 -5.55 -10.04 -13.32
CA SER A 121 -6.03 -9.35 -14.52
C SER A 121 -7.49 -9.62 -14.82
N ARG A 122 -7.95 -10.88 -14.69
CA ARG A 122 -9.34 -11.27 -14.92
C ARG A 122 -10.27 -10.61 -13.89
N VAL A 123 -9.91 -10.65 -12.61
CA VAL A 123 -10.70 -10.04 -11.52
C VAL A 123 -10.84 -8.54 -11.72
N VAL A 124 -9.73 -7.84 -11.96
CA VAL A 124 -9.71 -6.38 -12.10
C VAL A 124 -10.41 -5.95 -13.39
N ARG A 125 -10.20 -6.66 -14.50
CA ARG A 125 -10.91 -6.40 -15.76
C ARG A 125 -12.41 -6.52 -15.57
N LEU A 126 -12.87 -7.61 -14.96
CA LEU A 126 -14.28 -7.85 -14.71
C LEU A 126 -14.87 -6.78 -13.78
N PHE A 127 -14.16 -6.41 -12.71
CA PHE A 127 -14.57 -5.30 -11.85
C PHE A 127 -14.65 -3.98 -12.64
N ALA A 128 -13.67 -3.68 -13.49
CA ALA A 128 -13.63 -2.47 -14.31
C ALA A 128 -14.77 -2.42 -15.35
N ASP A 129 -15.11 -3.57 -15.94
CA ASP A 129 -16.21 -3.68 -16.90
C ASP A 129 -17.56 -3.45 -16.21
N VAL A 130 -17.79 -4.11 -15.06
CA VAL A 130 -19.01 -3.88 -14.26
C VAL A 130 -19.07 -2.45 -13.73
N LEU A 131 -17.95 -1.86 -13.32
CA LEU A 131 -17.89 -0.47 -12.86
C LEU A 131 -18.32 0.49 -13.97
N ARG A 132 -17.81 0.28 -15.20
CA ARG A 132 -18.17 1.10 -16.36
C ARG A 132 -19.66 1.04 -16.68
N ASP A 133 -20.26 -0.15 -16.53
CA ASP A 133 -21.67 -0.36 -16.84
C ASP A 133 -22.60 0.20 -15.75
N GLU A 134 -22.28 -0.03 -14.48
CA GLU A 134 -23.15 0.33 -13.34
C GLU A 134 -22.90 1.76 -12.82
N ARG A 135 -21.68 2.28 -12.97
CA ARG A 135 -21.21 3.57 -12.46
C ARG A 135 -20.26 4.24 -13.45
N PRO A 136 -20.77 4.69 -14.62
CA PRO A 136 -19.95 5.32 -15.65
C PRO A 136 -19.30 6.64 -15.19
N ASP A 137 -19.76 7.21 -14.08
CA ASP A 137 -19.18 8.37 -13.40
C ASP A 137 -17.87 8.05 -12.63
N LEU A 138 -17.59 6.77 -12.37
CA LEU A 138 -16.40 6.32 -11.67
C LEU A 138 -15.41 5.65 -12.62
N ALA A 139 -14.12 5.91 -12.38
CA ALA A 139 -13.01 5.23 -13.04
C ALA A 139 -12.01 4.70 -12.02
N ILE A 140 -11.28 3.65 -12.39
CA ILE A 140 -10.11 3.20 -11.63
C ILE A 140 -8.96 4.16 -11.94
N GLU A 141 -8.50 4.91 -10.94
CA GLU A 141 -7.37 5.84 -11.07
C GLU A 141 -6.04 5.12 -10.88
N SER A 142 -5.98 4.21 -9.92
CA SER A 142 -4.77 3.46 -9.64
C SER A 142 -5.10 2.06 -9.13
N GLN A 143 -4.15 1.15 -9.32
CA GLN A 143 -4.23 -0.23 -8.91
C GLN A 143 -2.86 -0.65 -8.38
N PHE A 144 -2.85 -1.41 -7.29
CA PHE A 144 -1.69 -2.18 -6.85
C PHE A 144 -2.20 -3.56 -6.44
N GLU A 145 -1.78 -4.59 -7.17
CA GLU A 145 -2.34 -5.95 -7.05
C GLU A 145 -3.88 -5.96 -7.16
N LEU A 146 -4.57 -6.38 -6.11
CA LEU A 146 -6.03 -6.43 -6.01
C LEU A 146 -6.63 -5.18 -5.35
N GLY A 147 -5.80 -4.24 -4.88
CA GLY A 147 -6.26 -2.96 -4.36
C GLY A 147 -6.49 -1.97 -5.49
N VAL A 148 -7.71 -1.43 -5.61
CA VAL A 148 -8.06 -0.39 -6.57
C VAL A 148 -8.50 0.90 -5.88
N GLU A 149 -8.03 2.03 -6.39
CA GLU A 149 -8.49 3.37 -6.01
C GLU A 149 -9.35 3.94 -7.13
N LEU A 150 -10.50 4.50 -6.77
CA LEU A 150 -11.46 5.06 -7.69
C LEU A 150 -11.39 6.59 -7.71
N SER A 151 -11.91 7.20 -8.77
CA SER A 151 -11.91 8.66 -9.00
C SER A 151 -12.66 9.49 -7.97
N ASN A 152 -13.49 8.87 -7.13
CA ASN A 152 -14.13 9.53 -5.99
C ASN A 152 -13.34 9.37 -4.67
N GLY A 153 -12.09 8.89 -4.76
CA GLY A 153 -11.23 8.60 -3.61
C GLY A 153 -11.62 7.34 -2.83
N ALA A 154 -12.59 6.54 -3.29
CA ALA A 154 -12.91 5.27 -2.66
C ALA A 154 -11.80 4.24 -2.93
N SER A 155 -11.44 3.50 -1.89
CA SER A 155 -10.50 2.38 -1.97
C SER A 155 -11.25 1.06 -1.83
N VAL A 156 -10.99 0.12 -2.73
CA VAL A 156 -11.65 -1.19 -2.79
C VAL A 156 -10.60 -2.29 -2.84
N ASP A 157 -10.74 -3.26 -1.95
CA ASP A 157 -9.94 -4.49 -1.95
C ASP A 157 -10.70 -5.61 -2.70
N LEU A 158 -10.13 -6.06 -3.82
CA LEU A 158 -10.70 -7.09 -4.67
C LEU A 158 -10.31 -8.52 -4.26
N ALA A 159 -9.60 -8.73 -3.14
CA ALA A 159 -9.26 -10.06 -2.63
C ALA A 159 -10.49 -10.96 -2.40
N ARG A 160 -11.67 -10.36 -2.13
CA ARG A 160 -12.92 -11.11 -2.05
C ARG A 160 -13.43 -11.56 -3.43
N LEU A 161 -13.28 -10.75 -4.47
CA LEU A 161 -13.63 -11.14 -5.83
C LEU A 161 -12.70 -12.23 -6.34
N GLU A 162 -11.41 -12.14 -6.02
CA GLU A 162 -10.42 -13.15 -6.39
C GLU A 162 -10.79 -14.54 -5.84
N ARG A 163 -11.15 -14.63 -4.56
CA ARG A 163 -11.66 -15.87 -3.96
C ARG A 163 -12.90 -16.41 -4.66
N VAL A 164 -13.86 -15.54 -5.00
CA VAL A 164 -15.07 -15.96 -5.74
C VAL A 164 -14.72 -16.43 -7.16
N ALA A 165 -13.80 -15.74 -7.84
CA ALA A 165 -13.39 -16.06 -9.21
C ALA A 165 -12.60 -17.35 -9.33
N ARG A 166 -12.00 -17.81 -8.23
CA ARG A 166 -11.30 -19.10 -8.13
C ARG A 166 -12.27 -20.28 -8.09
N ASP A 167 -13.39 -20.11 -7.40
CA ASP A 167 -14.35 -21.19 -7.12
C ASP A 167 -15.58 -21.17 -8.04
N GLN A 168 -15.83 -20.07 -8.76
CA GLN A 168 -17.08 -19.83 -9.51
C GLN A 168 -16.82 -19.26 -10.91
N ASP A 169 -17.87 -19.22 -11.73
CA ASP A 169 -17.83 -18.67 -13.08
C ASP A 169 -17.76 -17.13 -13.10
N ASP A 170 -17.57 -16.57 -14.31
CA ASP A 170 -17.53 -15.12 -14.52
C ASP A 170 -18.86 -14.44 -14.15
N ALA A 171 -20.00 -15.13 -14.24
CA ALA A 171 -21.30 -14.56 -13.91
C ALA A 171 -21.44 -14.32 -12.40
N ALA A 172 -21.02 -15.27 -11.58
CA ALA A 172 -21.03 -15.14 -10.13
C ALA A 172 -20.00 -14.10 -9.65
N THR A 173 -18.83 -14.05 -10.28
CA THR A 173 -17.83 -13.00 -10.04
C THR A 173 -18.38 -11.62 -10.39
N ALA A 174 -19.11 -11.48 -11.51
CA ALA A 174 -19.77 -10.24 -11.90
C ALA A 174 -20.86 -9.84 -10.92
N ALA A 175 -21.65 -10.78 -10.40
CA ALA A 175 -22.62 -10.52 -9.35
C ALA A 175 -21.96 -10.04 -8.05
N ALA A 176 -20.81 -10.61 -7.67
CA ALA A 176 -20.02 -10.13 -6.54
C ALA A 176 -19.48 -8.72 -6.78
N ALA A 177 -18.96 -8.44 -7.99
CA ALA A 177 -18.52 -7.11 -8.39
C ALA A 177 -19.65 -6.07 -8.30
N ARG A 178 -20.84 -6.39 -8.85
CA ARG A 178 -22.03 -5.53 -8.75
C ARG A 178 -22.39 -5.22 -7.30
N ARG A 179 -22.33 -6.21 -6.40
CA ARG A 179 -22.58 -5.98 -4.97
C ARG A 179 -21.55 -5.02 -4.36
N ILE A 180 -20.27 -5.13 -4.73
CA ILE A 180 -19.26 -4.15 -4.28
C ILE A 180 -19.59 -2.76 -4.83
N ILE A 181 -19.90 -2.67 -6.14
CA ILE A 181 -20.16 -1.41 -6.83
C ILE A 181 -21.43 -0.72 -6.32
N SER A 182 -22.51 -1.47 -6.07
CA SER A 182 -23.75 -0.94 -5.49
C SER A 182 -23.56 -0.35 -4.09
N MET A 183 -22.45 -0.73 -3.44
CA MET A 183 -22.08 -0.22 -2.13
C MET A 183 -21.06 0.94 -2.20
N LEU A 184 -20.59 1.30 -3.41
CA LEU A 184 -19.72 2.46 -3.61
C LEU A 184 -20.54 3.75 -3.51
N PRO A 185 -19.98 4.80 -2.88
CA PRO A 185 -20.65 6.09 -2.79
C PRO A 185 -20.90 6.71 -4.19
N GLY A 186 -22.08 7.30 -4.42
CA GLY A 186 -22.29 8.28 -5.50
C GLY A 186 -23.30 8.01 -6.64
N ALA A 187 -24.31 7.14 -6.52
CA ALA A 187 -25.33 6.99 -7.61
C ALA A 187 -26.76 7.42 -7.22
N SER A 188 -27.00 7.69 -5.96
CA SER A 188 -28.24 8.24 -5.42
C SER A 188 -27.83 8.93 -4.14
N GLU A 189 -28.46 10.06 -3.81
CA GLU A 189 -28.27 10.84 -2.57
C GLU A 189 -27.53 10.01 -1.53
N LEU A 190 -26.26 10.35 -1.24
CA LEU A 190 -25.51 9.71 -0.17
C LEU A 190 -26.45 9.70 1.03
N LYS A 191 -27.00 8.52 1.33
CA LYS A 191 -27.93 8.40 2.45
C LYS A 191 -27.05 8.65 3.65
N ALA A 192 -27.11 9.88 4.16
CA ALA A 192 -26.22 10.36 5.19
C ALA A 192 -26.18 9.29 6.27
N THR A 193 -24.99 8.75 6.53
CA THR A 193 -24.86 7.69 7.51
C THR A 193 -25.19 8.32 8.85
N SER A 194 -26.21 7.82 9.54
CA SER A 194 -26.60 8.38 10.82
C SER A 194 -25.41 8.37 11.78
N TRP A 195 -25.32 9.36 12.67
CA TRP A 195 -24.22 9.42 13.63
C TRP A 195 -24.08 8.14 14.47
N SER A 196 -25.20 7.49 14.83
CA SER A 196 -25.21 6.21 15.55
C SER A 196 -24.39 5.12 14.84
N GLU A 197 -24.49 5.06 13.51
CA GLU A 197 -23.71 4.14 12.69
C GLU A 197 -22.30 4.67 12.43
N ALA A 198 -22.18 5.95 12.05
CA ALA A 198 -20.93 6.59 11.66
C ALA A 198 -19.92 6.61 12.80
N GLY A 199 -20.34 6.93 14.03
CA GLY A 199 -19.46 7.10 15.19
C GLY A 199 -18.64 5.86 15.54
N SER A 200 -19.11 4.66 15.22
CA SER A 200 -18.37 3.40 15.43
C SER A 200 -17.35 3.07 14.33
N ARG A 201 -17.48 3.71 13.15
CA ARG A 201 -16.72 3.38 11.93
C ARG A 201 -15.82 4.51 11.46
N ILE A 202 -16.04 5.70 11.98
CA ILE A 202 -15.32 6.90 11.58
C ILE A 202 -13.87 6.83 12.04
N LEU A 203 -12.95 7.13 11.14
CA LEU A 203 -11.52 7.16 11.37
C LEU A 203 -10.92 8.38 10.69
N PRO A 204 -9.83 8.95 11.24
CA PRO A 204 -9.14 10.04 10.60
C PRO A 204 -8.31 9.49 9.44
N ARG A 205 -8.08 10.36 8.46
CA ARG A 205 -7.22 10.11 7.31
C ARG A 205 -6.43 11.37 7.02
N LEU A 206 -5.15 11.22 6.72
CA LEU A 206 -4.32 12.33 6.27
C LEU A 206 -4.35 12.40 4.74
N ILE A 207 -4.46 13.59 4.19
CA ILE A 207 -4.48 13.88 2.76
C ILE A 207 -3.61 15.12 2.47
N SER A 208 -3.14 15.24 1.24
CA SER A 208 -2.39 16.41 0.76
C SER A 208 -3.32 17.56 0.38
N GLU A 209 -2.76 18.77 0.38
CA GLU A 209 -3.42 19.93 -0.20
C GLU A 209 -3.76 19.72 -1.69
N SER A 210 -2.85 19.10 -2.45
CA SER A 210 -3.07 18.81 -3.87
C SER A 210 -4.27 17.90 -4.10
N PHE A 211 -4.45 16.87 -3.26
CA PHE A 211 -5.62 15.99 -3.32
C PHE A 211 -6.92 16.76 -3.03
N LEU A 212 -6.93 17.63 -2.03
CA LEU A 212 -8.10 18.47 -1.75
C LEU A 212 -8.46 19.37 -2.92
N ARG A 213 -7.45 19.98 -3.57
CA ARG A 213 -7.65 20.86 -4.73
C ARG A 213 -8.08 20.12 -6.01
N SER A 214 -7.79 18.82 -6.13
CA SER A 214 -8.23 18.01 -7.27
C SER A 214 -9.68 17.56 -7.19
N LEU A 215 -10.33 17.70 -6.03
CA LEU A 215 -11.72 17.30 -5.87
C LEU A 215 -12.66 18.23 -6.67
N PRO A 216 -13.68 17.68 -7.34
CA PRO A 216 -14.74 18.47 -7.97
C PRO A 216 -15.42 19.41 -6.96
N GLY A 217 -15.86 20.59 -7.41
CA GLY A 217 -16.40 21.64 -6.53
C GLY A 217 -17.66 21.27 -5.73
N ASP A 218 -18.37 20.21 -6.14
CA ASP A 218 -19.53 19.64 -5.44
C ASP A 218 -19.14 18.54 -4.42
N GLN A 219 -17.89 18.07 -4.41
CA GLN A 219 -17.37 17.03 -3.52
C GLN A 219 -16.56 17.63 -2.36
N SER A 220 -17.17 18.55 -1.60
CA SER A 220 -16.51 19.12 -0.43
C SER A 220 -16.38 18.09 0.68
N LEU A 221 -15.16 17.57 0.89
CA LEU A 221 -14.85 16.71 2.03
C LEU A 221 -14.79 17.53 3.32
N TYR A 222 -15.07 16.87 4.45
CA TYR A 222 -14.64 17.43 5.72
C TYR A 222 -13.11 17.43 5.73
N ALA A 223 -12.51 18.60 5.92
CA ALA A 223 -11.07 18.77 6.01
C ALA A 223 -10.72 19.84 7.05
N GLU A 224 -9.66 19.58 7.82
CA GLU A 224 -9.03 20.52 8.73
C GLU A 224 -7.53 20.55 8.45
N ALA A 225 -6.95 21.75 8.33
CA ALA A 225 -5.50 21.90 8.22
C ALA A 225 -4.85 21.45 9.54
N LEU A 226 -3.81 20.62 9.45
CA LEU A 226 -3.01 20.24 10.62
C LEU A 226 -1.77 21.14 10.70
N CYS A 227 -0.89 21.01 9.71
CA CYS A 227 0.35 21.77 9.59
C CYS A 227 0.94 21.54 8.18
N ALA A 228 1.76 22.49 7.72
CA ALA A 228 2.27 22.50 6.36
C ALA A 228 1.16 22.26 5.31
N ASP A 229 1.35 21.31 4.40
CA ASP A 229 0.44 20.89 3.34
C ASP A 229 -0.41 19.66 3.72
N VAL A 230 -0.45 19.29 5.01
CA VAL A 230 -1.18 18.12 5.51
C VAL A 230 -2.53 18.50 6.09
N TYR A 231 -3.56 17.82 5.59
CA TYR A 231 -4.93 17.97 6.06
C TYR A 231 -5.44 16.68 6.69
N LEU A 232 -6.24 16.83 7.75
CA LEU A 232 -7.05 15.78 8.33
C LEU A 232 -8.40 15.76 7.62
N THR A 233 -8.81 14.58 7.16
CA THR A 233 -10.19 14.29 6.75
C THR A 233 -10.74 13.10 7.53
N LEU A 234 -12.01 12.78 7.32
CA LEU A 234 -12.70 11.67 7.95
C LEU A 234 -13.06 10.63 6.90
N GLN A 235 -12.95 9.36 7.27
CA GLN A 235 -13.43 8.24 6.47
C GLN A 235 -14.31 7.31 7.29
N LEU A 236 -15.33 6.76 6.66
CA LEU A 236 -16.10 5.65 7.20
C LEU A 236 -15.57 4.35 6.62
N ARG A 237 -15.11 3.46 7.50
CA ARG A 237 -14.61 2.14 7.13
C ARG A 237 -15.63 1.05 7.37
N TYR A 238 -15.82 0.23 6.35
CA TYR A 238 -16.62 -0.98 6.34
C TYR A 238 -15.67 -2.17 6.11
N GLU A 239 -16.15 -3.41 6.24
CA GLU A 239 -15.28 -4.60 6.18
C GLU A 239 -14.41 -4.69 4.92
N ALA A 240 -14.90 -4.28 3.75
CA ALA A 240 -14.18 -4.40 2.49
C ALA A 240 -14.03 -3.07 1.72
N ARG A 241 -14.32 -1.92 2.36
CA ARG A 241 -14.23 -0.60 1.70
C ARG A 241 -14.07 0.53 2.70
N ALA A 242 -13.59 1.66 2.20
CA ALA A 242 -13.63 2.94 2.89
C ALA A 242 -14.19 4.03 1.97
N ARG A 243 -14.84 5.03 2.55
CA ARG A 243 -15.20 6.26 1.85
C ARG A 243 -14.86 7.48 2.67
N TYR A 244 -14.47 8.56 2.02
CA TYR A 244 -14.38 9.86 2.65
C TYR A 244 -15.76 10.37 3.08
N VAL A 245 -15.79 11.20 4.12
CA VAL A 245 -17.00 11.82 4.63
C VAL A 245 -17.09 13.25 4.11
N PRO A 246 -18.15 13.59 3.33
CA PRO A 246 -18.41 14.95 2.91
C PRO A 246 -18.65 15.89 4.09
N ARG A 247 -18.30 17.17 3.95
CA ARG A 247 -18.56 18.20 4.96
C ARG A 247 -20.04 18.30 5.30
N VAL A 248 -20.90 18.29 4.28
CA VAL A 248 -22.36 18.32 4.45
C VAL A 248 -22.91 17.16 5.28
N GLU A 249 -22.25 15.99 5.24
CA GLU A 249 -22.66 14.84 6.06
C GLU A 249 -22.24 15.04 7.51
N VAL A 250 -21.03 15.54 7.76
CA VAL A 250 -20.59 15.89 9.12
C VAL A 250 -21.49 16.96 9.74
N ASP A 251 -21.86 17.98 8.95
CA ASP A 251 -22.73 19.08 9.38
C ASP A 251 -24.17 18.62 9.67
N SER A 252 -24.58 17.47 9.11
CA SER A 252 -25.90 16.88 9.36
C SER A 252 -25.98 16.06 10.64
N TRP A 253 -24.85 15.71 11.25
CA TRP A 253 -24.84 14.90 12.46
C TRP A 253 -25.26 15.73 13.68
N PRO A 254 -26.02 15.16 14.63
CA PRO A 254 -26.44 15.84 15.86
C PRO A 254 -25.29 15.92 16.89
N VAL A 255 -24.08 16.25 16.44
CA VAL A 255 -22.88 16.43 17.25
C VAL A 255 -22.11 17.65 16.75
N GLU A 256 -21.34 18.29 17.61
CA GLU A 256 -20.46 19.38 17.15
C GLU A 256 -19.39 18.82 16.21
N GLN A 257 -18.95 19.60 15.21
CA GLN A 257 -17.90 19.15 14.27
C GLN A 257 -16.64 18.63 15.00
N GLY A 258 -16.28 19.24 16.13
CA GLY A 258 -15.17 18.81 16.98
C GLY A 258 -15.37 17.43 17.61
N ASP A 259 -16.60 16.98 17.83
CA ASP A 259 -16.91 15.64 18.35
C ASP A 259 -16.65 14.55 17.32
N ALA A 260 -16.94 14.81 16.04
CA ALA A 260 -16.67 13.85 14.96
C ALA A 260 -15.17 13.55 14.86
N ARG A 261 -14.33 14.59 14.87
CA ARG A 261 -12.87 14.45 14.90
C ARG A 261 -12.39 13.75 16.16
N ARG A 262 -12.83 14.18 17.35
CA ARG A 262 -12.46 13.54 18.63
C ARG A 262 -12.79 12.05 18.62
N ARG A 263 -13.99 11.70 18.14
CA ARG A 263 -14.43 10.30 18.03
C ARG A 263 -13.58 9.51 17.06
N ALA A 264 -13.26 10.08 15.90
CA ALA A 264 -12.40 9.42 14.92
C ALA A 264 -11.01 9.12 15.50
N ILE A 265 -10.38 10.10 16.17
CA ILE A 265 -9.09 9.92 16.83
C ILE A 265 -9.18 8.88 17.96
N ALA A 266 -10.27 8.86 18.73
CA ALA A 266 -10.49 7.85 19.76
C ALA A 266 -10.60 6.42 19.15
N ASN A 267 -11.34 6.27 18.05
CA ASN A 267 -11.43 4.99 17.33
C ASN A 267 -10.06 4.55 16.79
N LEU A 268 -9.23 5.48 16.29
CA LEU A 268 -7.87 5.18 15.85
C LEU A 268 -6.99 4.75 17.03
N ALA A 269 -7.08 5.43 18.16
CA ALA A 269 -6.33 5.09 19.38
C ALA A 269 -6.70 3.71 19.90
N GLU A 270 -7.98 3.33 19.86
CA GLU A 270 -8.43 1.99 20.23
C GLU A 270 -7.84 0.91 19.32
N ARG A 271 -7.78 1.16 18.00
CA ARG A 271 -7.14 0.25 17.04
C ARG A 271 -5.61 0.22 17.18
N SER A 272 -5.03 1.24 17.81
CA SER A 272 -3.58 1.42 17.94
C SER A 272 -3.06 1.18 19.35
N ARG A 273 -3.82 0.48 20.20
CA ARG A 273 -3.39 0.13 21.58
C ARG A 273 -1.99 -0.48 21.59
N LYS A 274 -1.71 -1.38 20.63
CA LYS A 274 -0.37 -1.92 20.36
C LYS A 274 0.18 -1.28 19.09
N LEU A 275 1.08 -0.30 19.24
CA LEU A 275 1.77 0.32 18.10
C LEU A 275 2.97 -0.55 17.72
N ARG A 276 2.97 -1.11 16.51
CA ARG A 276 4.10 -1.86 15.97
C ARG A 276 5.10 -0.89 15.34
N LEU A 277 6.31 -0.89 15.87
CA LEU A 277 7.42 -0.08 15.42
C LEU A 277 8.52 -1.00 14.93
N GLU A 278 9.03 -0.75 13.73
CA GLU A 278 10.14 -1.49 13.15
C GLU A 278 11.30 -0.54 12.87
N PRO A 279 12.54 -0.92 13.20
CA PRO A 279 13.71 -0.15 12.79
C PRO A 279 13.84 -0.17 11.26
N VAL A 280 14.17 0.98 10.69
CA VAL A 280 14.49 1.13 9.26
C VAL A 280 15.99 1.41 9.10
N GLU A 281 16.46 2.41 9.83
CA GLU A 281 17.86 2.82 9.91
C GLU A 281 18.19 3.23 11.34
N GLU A 282 19.45 3.54 11.62
CA GLU A 282 19.85 4.05 12.93
C GLU A 282 19.07 5.33 13.29
N GLY A 283 18.38 5.30 14.43
CA GLY A 283 17.57 6.43 14.88
C GLY A 283 16.24 6.60 14.14
N ILE A 284 15.86 5.71 13.22
CA ILE A 284 14.61 5.80 12.44
C ILE A 284 13.76 4.54 12.60
N LEU A 285 12.50 4.75 12.96
CA LEU A 285 11.46 3.73 13.07
C LEU A 285 10.36 3.96 12.04
N ARG A 286 9.73 2.90 11.57
CA ARG A 286 8.47 2.94 10.82
C ARG A 286 7.33 2.34 11.63
N VAL A 287 6.14 2.89 11.49
CA VAL A 287 4.91 2.19 11.91
C VAL A 287 4.53 1.18 10.85
N ARG A 288 4.23 -0.06 11.26
CA ARG A 288 3.76 -1.13 10.35
C ARG A 288 2.54 -1.85 10.92
N GLN A 289 1.35 -1.33 10.65
CA GLN A 289 0.11 -1.98 11.08
C GLN A 289 -0.60 -2.69 9.94
N GLY A 290 -0.37 -2.26 8.69
CA GLY A 290 -0.94 -2.92 7.50
C GLY A 290 -2.45 -2.76 7.37
N ASP A 291 -3.08 -1.87 8.13
CA ASP A 291 -4.50 -1.54 8.01
C ASP A 291 -4.75 -0.32 7.14
N GLY A 292 -3.69 0.26 6.60
CA GLY A 292 -3.66 1.48 5.84
C GLY A 292 -4.14 2.71 6.61
N LEU A 293 -3.72 2.85 7.87
CA LEU A 293 -3.91 4.05 8.70
C LEU A 293 -2.59 4.55 9.29
N ASP A 294 -1.44 4.08 8.79
CA ASP A 294 -0.16 4.31 9.45
C ASP A 294 0.18 5.81 9.52
N ALA A 295 -0.01 6.57 8.45
CA ALA A 295 0.12 8.03 8.48
C ALA A 295 -0.81 8.69 9.52
N ALA A 296 -2.05 8.21 9.65
CA ALA A 296 -3.02 8.79 10.57
C ALA A 296 -2.62 8.63 12.04
N ARG A 297 -1.72 7.68 12.36
CA ARG A 297 -1.20 7.47 13.73
C ARG A 297 -0.34 8.61 14.24
N LEU A 298 0.04 9.54 13.37
CA LEU A 298 0.58 10.84 13.74
C LEU A 298 -0.37 11.60 14.69
N LEU A 299 -1.68 11.33 14.62
CA LEU A 299 -2.73 11.98 15.41
C LEU A 299 -2.98 11.30 16.77
N LEU A 300 -2.23 10.25 17.13
CA LEU A 300 -2.44 9.55 18.40
C LEU A 300 -2.13 10.48 19.58
N PRO A 301 -3.07 10.70 20.52
CA PRO A 301 -2.87 11.63 21.64
C PRO A 301 -1.71 11.24 22.55
N ASP A 302 -1.38 9.95 22.63
CA ASP A 302 -0.33 9.41 23.48
C ASP A 302 0.96 9.07 22.71
N LEU A 303 1.09 9.48 21.43
CA LEU A 303 2.27 9.18 20.61
C LEU A 303 3.56 9.67 21.26
N ALA A 304 3.60 10.96 21.66
CA ALA A 304 4.77 11.54 22.32
C ALA A 304 5.16 10.73 23.57
N ALA A 305 4.19 10.38 24.41
CA ALA A 305 4.43 9.60 25.62
C ALA A 305 4.90 8.16 25.32
N ARG A 306 4.46 7.54 24.21
CA ARG A 306 4.96 6.24 23.76
C ARG A 306 6.41 6.33 23.31
N LEU A 307 6.77 7.36 22.55
CA LEU A 307 8.12 7.55 22.04
C LEU A 307 9.12 7.92 23.14
N SER A 308 8.72 8.74 24.11
CA SER A 308 9.55 9.04 25.28
C SER A 308 9.87 7.81 26.14
N LYS A 309 9.05 6.75 26.10
CA LYS A 309 9.36 5.48 26.77
C LYS A 309 10.46 4.67 26.05
N ILE A 310 10.64 4.91 24.76
CA ILE A 310 11.72 4.29 23.97
C ILE A 310 13.01 5.06 24.21
N ASP A 311 12.95 6.38 24.10
CA ASP A 311 14.06 7.27 24.40
C ASP A 311 13.53 8.66 24.80
N ALA A 312 13.76 9.03 26.05
CA ALA A 312 13.36 10.32 26.62
C ALA A 312 14.41 11.44 26.39
N SER A 313 15.61 11.09 25.93
CA SER A 313 16.73 12.02 25.79
C SER A 313 16.76 12.76 24.44
N THR A 314 15.90 12.35 23.50
CA THR A 314 15.85 12.87 22.13
C THR A 314 14.52 13.54 21.86
N THR A 315 14.55 14.55 20.98
CA THR A 315 13.32 15.00 20.32
C THR A 315 12.96 13.98 19.24
N TRP A 316 11.67 13.66 19.12
CA TRP A 316 11.17 12.79 18.06
C TRP A 316 10.56 13.64 16.94
N LEU A 317 10.94 13.30 15.72
CA LEU A 317 10.44 13.86 14.47
C LEU A 317 9.57 12.84 13.76
N ALA A 318 8.62 13.30 12.97
CA ALA A 318 7.71 12.47 12.20
C ALA A 318 7.69 12.90 10.73
N ALA A 319 7.47 11.94 9.83
CA ALA A 319 7.10 12.20 8.45
C ALA A 319 5.97 11.27 8.02
N ALA A 320 4.96 11.80 7.33
CA ALA A 320 3.81 11.06 6.83
C ALA A 320 3.73 11.18 5.29
N PRO A 321 4.67 10.58 4.55
CA PRO A 321 4.81 10.75 3.10
C PRO A 321 3.60 10.28 2.30
N HIS A 322 2.95 9.21 2.75
CA HIS A 322 1.68 8.77 2.20
C HIS A 322 0.92 7.94 3.23
N ARG A 323 -0.30 7.58 2.87
CA ARG A 323 -1.36 7.08 3.75
C ARG A 323 -1.02 5.84 4.61
N ASP A 324 -0.05 5.06 4.14
CA ASP A 324 0.35 3.74 4.64
C ASP A 324 1.77 3.78 5.26
N VAL A 325 2.38 4.98 5.37
CA VAL A 325 3.71 5.16 5.98
C VAL A 325 3.69 6.28 7.01
N LEU A 326 4.21 5.97 8.20
CA LEU A 326 4.63 6.94 9.20
C LEU A 326 6.05 6.62 9.63
N LEU A 327 6.97 7.52 9.32
CA LEU A 327 8.36 7.47 9.76
C LEU A 327 8.52 8.30 11.02
N LEU A 328 9.32 7.80 11.96
CA LEU A 328 9.60 8.42 13.24
C LEU A 328 11.12 8.43 13.41
N GLY A 329 11.73 9.61 13.40
CA GLY A 329 13.18 9.76 13.53
C GLY A 329 13.56 10.46 14.82
N ARG A 330 14.74 10.16 15.33
CA ARG A 330 15.41 10.97 16.35
C ARG A 330 15.99 12.23 15.71
N ASP A 331 16.15 13.29 16.50
CA ASP A 331 16.64 14.58 16.01
C ASP A 331 18.01 14.50 15.30
N PHE A 332 18.92 13.66 15.79
CA PHE A 332 20.21 13.44 15.14
C PHE A 332 20.12 12.77 13.76
N ALA A 333 19.00 12.11 13.44
CA ALA A 333 18.77 11.41 12.17
C ALA A 333 17.91 12.23 11.19
N ILE A 334 17.81 13.55 11.40
CA ILE A 334 16.92 14.43 10.62
C ILE A 334 17.20 14.39 9.11
N GLU A 335 18.46 14.36 8.69
CA GLU A 335 18.83 14.34 7.27
C GLU A 335 18.45 13.01 6.60
N GLN A 336 18.65 11.89 7.29
CA GLN A 336 18.24 10.56 6.86
C GLN A 336 16.71 10.49 6.78
N LEU A 337 16.00 10.97 7.81
CA LEU A 337 14.55 10.99 7.85
C LEU A 337 13.96 11.81 6.70
N ALA A 338 14.51 13.00 6.43
CA ALA A 338 14.09 13.85 5.32
C ALA A 338 14.22 13.13 3.97
N ARG A 339 15.37 12.50 3.71
CA ARG A 339 15.60 11.74 2.47
C ARG A 339 14.61 10.58 2.31
N LEU A 340 14.41 9.79 3.36
CA LEU A 340 13.45 8.68 3.33
C LEU A 340 12.01 9.16 3.11
N ALA A 341 11.63 10.29 3.74
CA ALA A 341 10.32 10.88 3.55
C ALA A 341 10.11 11.38 2.10
N GLU A 342 11.09 12.06 1.52
CA GLU A 342 11.04 12.51 0.13
C GLU A 342 10.95 11.33 -0.84
N ASP A 343 11.77 10.29 -0.66
CA ASP A 343 11.76 9.13 -1.53
C ASP A 343 10.48 8.31 -1.40
N ALA A 344 9.92 8.19 -0.19
CA ALA A 344 8.62 7.57 0.01
C ALA A 344 7.49 8.38 -0.63
N SER A 345 7.51 9.72 -0.48
CA SER A 345 6.51 10.61 -1.07
C SER A 345 6.56 10.58 -2.60
N ARG A 346 7.76 10.63 -3.19
CA ARG A 346 7.96 10.60 -4.66
C ARG A 346 7.47 9.29 -5.30
N ARG A 347 7.60 8.17 -4.59
CA ARG A 347 7.17 6.85 -5.07
C ARG A 347 5.69 6.56 -4.81
N ALA A 348 5.05 7.32 -3.93
CA ALA A 348 3.66 7.10 -3.57
C ALA A 348 2.71 7.49 -4.73
N PRO A 349 1.70 6.65 -5.05
CA PRO A 349 0.66 7.02 -6.02
C PRO A 349 -0.15 8.25 -5.56
N HIS A 350 -0.35 8.37 -4.26
CA HIS A 350 -1.11 9.44 -3.61
C HIS A 350 -0.31 9.99 -2.42
N PRO A 351 0.66 10.89 -2.68
CA PRO A 351 1.47 11.48 -1.63
C PRO A 351 0.62 12.39 -0.72
N ILE A 352 0.99 12.41 0.56
CA ILE A 352 0.45 13.34 1.56
C ILE A 352 1.44 14.49 1.73
N SER A 353 2.62 14.24 2.33
CA SER A 353 3.65 15.26 2.50
C SER A 353 4.99 14.66 2.92
N ALA A 354 6.08 15.16 2.32
CA ALA A 354 7.44 14.85 2.78
C ALA A 354 7.91 15.73 3.96
N ALA A 355 7.08 16.67 4.43
CA ALA A 355 7.44 17.57 5.51
C ALA A 355 7.72 16.81 6.82
N LEU A 356 8.64 17.37 7.61
CA LEU A 356 8.97 16.87 8.93
C LEU A 356 8.21 17.63 10.01
N PHE A 357 7.80 16.90 11.04
CA PHE A 357 7.04 17.43 12.17
C PHE A 357 7.74 17.08 13.47
N ALA A 358 7.92 18.05 14.36
CA ALA A 358 8.31 17.77 15.73
C ALA A 358 7.11 17.20 16.51
N ILE A 359 7.31 16.08 17.20
CA ILE A 359 6.31 15.44 18.05
C ILE A 359 6.48 15.96 19.48
N SER A 360 5.47 16.67 19.99
CA SER A 360 5.46 17.17 21.37
C SER A 360 4.22 16.70 22.12
N SER A 361 4.22 16.87 23.45
CA SER A 361 3.03 16.66 24.29
C SER A 361 1.91 17.68 24.02
N GLN A 362 2.23 18.79 23.35
CA GLN A 362 1.26 19.81 22.93
C GLN A 362 0.72 19.56 21.51
N GLY A 363 1.30 18.60 20.77
CA GLY A 363 0.89 18.23 19.43
C GLY A 363 2.03 18.27 18.42
N LEU A 364 1.67 18.44 17.16
CA LEU A 364 2.58 18.48 16.03
C LEU A 364 2.99 19.91 15.73
N HIS A 365 4.28 20.13 15.50
CA HIS A 365 4.80 21.43 15.08
C HIS A 365 5.60 21.26 13.78
N PRO A 366 5.40 22.13 12.78
CA PRO A 366 6.26 22.12 11.59
C PRO A 366 7.70 22.45 12.01
N MET A 367 8.65 21.77 11.36
CA MET A 367 10.09 22.00 11.51
C MET A 367 10.60 23.17 10.68
#